data_AF-K1XAJ1-F1
#
_entry.id   AF-K1XAJ1-F1
#
_cell.length_a   1.000
_cell.length_b   1.000
_cell.length_c   1.000
_cell.angle_alpha   90.00
_cell.angle_beta   90.00
_cell.angle_gamma   90.00
#
_symmetry.space_group_name_H-M   'P 1'
#
loop_
_entity.id
_entity.type
_entity.pdbx_description
1 polymer ?
#
loop_
_entity_poly.entity_id
_entity_poly.type
_entity_poly.pdbx_seq_one_letter_code
_entity_poly.pdbx_strand_id
1 'polypeptide(L)'
;MKILFFFFLLIPFFIWASIKCPHCGYENQNPEDTLCLECASVIKEASVRDKKTMDENKDKISYQGKFYSQEEYKNMMKEKKSKLEKSKPKQQTNVVKISVICSDGEAVSLKDAAVSGAVTVFDFYADWCGPCKALTPKLEQLVNEMPDVYLRKINIVNWQTPVTKQYEIDSIPSVWIYDKKGVLLKKKINGFDTIKSSIQSALKD
;
A
#
# COMPACT_ATOMS: atom_id res chain seq x y z
N MET A 1 -18.61 36.32 60.57
CA MET A 1 -17.29 35.83 61.01
C MET A 1 -16.66 35.05 59.86
N LYS A 2 -15.59 35.62 59.26
CA LYS A 2 -14.52 35.04 58.42
C LYS A 2 -14.91 33.96 57.39
N ILE A 3 -15.00 34.27 56.08
CA ILE A 3 -13.90 34.46 55.10
C ILE A 3 -13.01 33.21 54.93
N LEU A 4 -13.23 32.50 53.81
CA LEU A 4 -12.24 31.84 52.96
C LEU A 4 -12.91 31.67 51.59
N PHE A 5 -12.73 32.61 50.65
CA PHE A 5 -11.72 32.56 49.57
C PHE A 5 -11.61 31.16 48.95
N PHE A 6 -12.09 30.98 47.71
CA PHE A 6 -11.25 30.57 46.59
C PHE A 6 -12.03 30.67 45.26
N PHE A 7 -11.48 31.53 44.39
CA PHE A 7 -11.53 31.54 42.93
C PHE A 7 -12.87 31.83 42.22
N PHE A 8 -13.17 33.10 41.94
CA PHE A 8 -12.77 33.86 40.73
C PHE A 8 -13.29 33.27 39.39
N LEU A 9 -14.21 34.04 38.78
CA LEU A 9 -14.58 34.12 37.36
C LEU A 9 -15.43 32.94 36.85
N LEU A 10 -16.77 33.00 36.83
CA LEU A 10 -17.61 33.98 36.10
C LEU A 10 -16.99 34.42 34.77
N ILE A 11 -16.90 33.47 33.83
CA ILE A 11 -16.90 33.78 32.40
C ILE A 11 -18.36 33.61 31.95
N PRO A 12 -19.14 34.69 31.81
CA PRO A 12 -20.34 34.63 31.00
C PRO A 12 -19.92 34.30 29.57
N PHE A 13 -20.69 33.44 28.93
CA PHE A 13 -20.94 33.45 27.48
C PHE A 13 -20.13 34.54 26.76
N PHE A 14 -19.03 34.15 26.10
CA PHE A 14 -18.50 34.96 25.02
C PHE A 14 -19.58 34.98 23.95
N ILE A 15 -20.45 35.97 24.10
CA ILE A 15 -21.35 36.48 23.10
C ILE A 15 -20.45 36.75 21.90
N TRP A 16 -20.60 35.90 20.90
CA TRP A 16 -20.15 36.15 19.55
C TRP A 16 -20.77 37.49 19.13
N ALA A 17 -20.01 38.57 19.26
CA ALA A 17 -20.34 39.79 18.57
C ALA A 17 -20.03 39.53 17.09
N SER A 18 -21.03 39.00 16.38
CA SER A 18 -21.00 38.90 14.92
C SER A 18 -20.86 40.32 14.37
N ILE A 19 -19.66 40.67 13.92
CA ILE A 19 -19.41 41.90 13.20
C ILE A 19 -20.05 41.72 11.82
N LYS A 20 -21.33 42.10 11.71
CA LYS A 20 -22.02 42.22 10.44
C LYS A 20 -21.40 43.35 9.65
N CYS A 21 -21.04 43.09 8.40
CA CYS A 21 -20.60 44.12 7.48
C CYS A 21 -21.78 45.10 7.22
N PRO A 22 -21.65 46.40 7.53
CA PRO A 22 -22.75 47.36 7.47
C PRO A 22 -23.22 47.71 6.05
N HIS A 23 -22.57 47.18 5.01
CA HIS A 23 -22.95 47.41 3.61
C HIS A 23 -23.78 46.29 2.98
N CYS A 24 -23.63 45.02 3.41
CA CYS A 24 -24.30 43.88 2.74
C CYS A 24 -24.89 42.82 3.68
N GLY A 25 -24.66 42.90 5.00
CA GLY A 25 -25.34 42.05 6.00
C GLY A 25 -24.94 40.57 6.04
N TYR A 26 -23.91 40.14 5.30
CA TYR A 26 -23.42 38.76 5.29
C TYR A 26 -22.62 38.40 6.56
N GLU A 27 -22.82 37.18 7.09
CA GLU A 27 -22.24 36.69 8.35
C GLU A 27 -21.41 35.41 8.07
N ASN A 28 -20.07 35.51 8.20
CA ASN A 28 -19.13 34.43 7.91
C ASN A 28 -18.67 33.76 9.22
N GLN A 29 -18.72 32.43 9.28
CA GLN A 29 -18.49 31.64 10.50
C GLN A 29 -17.12 30.96 10.59
N ASN A 30 -16.16 31.26 9.69
CA ASN A 30 -14.83 30.64 9.72
C ASN A 30 -13.71 31.68 9.44
N PRO A 31 -12.71 31.85 10.34
CA PRO A 31 -11.75 32.95 10.27
C PRO A 31 -10.58 32.76 9.29
N GLU A 32 -10.47 31.64 8.56
CA GLU A 32 -9.38 31.41 7.60
C GLU A 32 -9.75 31.66 6.13
N ASP A 33 -11.03 31.91 5.85
CA ASP A 33 -11.52 32.18 4.48
C ASP A 33 -11.82 33.67 4.30
N THR A 34 -10.76 34.49 4.17
CA THR A 34 -10.92 35.88 3.74
C THR A 34 -10.81 35.96 2.24
N LEU A 35 -11.95 35.88 1.53
CA LEU A 35 -12.09 36.49 0.21
C LEU A 35 -13.58 36.73 -0.10
N CYS A 36 -14.02 37.96 0.12
CA CYS A 36 -15.15 38.51 -0.64
C CYS A 36 -14.62 39.43 -1.73
N LEU A 37 -15.10 39.14 -2.94
CA LEU A 37 -14.56 39.46 -4.26
C LEU A 37 -14.79 40.89 -4.78
N GLU A 38 -14.89 41.92 -3.93
CA GLU A 38 -15.28 43.27 -4.39
C GLU A 38 -14.38 44.46 -4.00
N CYS A 39 -13.19 44.25 -3.44
CA CYS A 39 -12.21 45.35 -3.25
C CYS A 39 -11.18 45.49 -4.39
N ALA A 40 -11.46 44.88 -5.55
CA ALA A 40 -10.58 44.79 -6.71
C ALA A 40 -10.29 46.13 -7.44
N SER A 41 -10.72 47.29 -6.91
CA SER A 41 -10.68 48.57 -7.62
C SER A 41 -9.74 49.64 -7.06
N VAL A 42 -9.11 49.45 -5.89
CA VAL A 42 -8.44 50.57 -5.19
C VAL A 42 -6.92 50.65 -5.37
N ILE A 43 -6.27 49.75 -6.12
CA ILE A 43 -4.83 49.90 -6.43
C ILE A 43 -4.60 49.89 -7.95
N LYS A 44 -5.26 50.82 -8.65
CA LYS A 44 -4.79 51.36 -9.93
C LYS A 44 -4.31 52.78 -9.65
N GLU A 45 -2.99 52.99 -9.69
CA GLU A 45 -2.29 54.23 -10.13
C GLU A 45 -0.85 54.29 -9.60
N ALA A 46 -0.02 53.35 -10.04
CA ALA A 46 1.41 53.60 -10.19
C ALA A 46 1.84 52.98 -11.53
N SER A 47 1.68 53.78 -12.57
CA SER A 47 1.93 53.43 -13.95
C SER A 47 3.42 53.55 -14.31
N VAL A 48 3.82 52.71 -15.27
CA VAL A 48 5.04 52.82 -16.12
C VAL A 48 6.37 52.34 -15.51
N ARG A 49 6.68 51.04 -15.69
CA ARG A 49 7.83 50.61 -16.53
C ARG A 49 7.80 49.09 -16.79
N ASP A 50 8.04 48.75 -18.06
CA ASP A 50 8.45 47.46 -18.62
C ASP A 50 7.48 46.26 -18.61
N LYS A 51 6.79 46.12 -19.76
CA LYS A 51 6.49 44.81 -20.35
C LYS A 51 7.81 44.08 -20.65
N LYS A 52 8.30 43.25 -19.73
CA LYS A 52 9.24 42.18 -20.04
C LYS A 52 9.03 41.03 -19.06
N THR A 53 8.98 39.82 -19.62
CA THR A 53 8.70 38.50 -19.01
C THR A 53 7.23 38.21 -18.66
N MET A 54 6.37 38.16 -19.68
CA MET A 54 5.57 36.94 -19.79
C MET A 54 6.50 35.83 -20.29
N ASP A 55 6.31 34.62 -19.77
CA ASP A 55 6.73 33.35 -20.38
C ASP A 55 8.09 32.72 -20.02
N GLU A 56 8.43 32.60 -18.73
CA GLU A 56 9.55 31.71 -18.31
C GLU A 56 9.24 30.78 -17.12
N ASN A 57 7.97 30.63 -16.75
CA ASN A 57 7.62 29.84 -15.56
C ASN A 57 6.35 28.99 -15.70
N LYS A 58 6.06 28.53 -16.92
CA LYS A 58 5.02 27.52 -17.18
C LYS A 58 5.55 26.07 -17.07
N ASP A 59 6.87 25.90 -17.06
CA ASP A 59 7.51 24.59 -17.15
C ASP A 59 8.31 24.18 -15.90
N LYS A 60 8.00 24.77 -14.74
CA LYS A 60 8.64 24.38 -13.46
C LYS A 60 7.70 23.52 -12.61
N ILE A 61 8.22 22.38 -12.18
CA ILE A 61 7.56 21.41 -11.32
C ILE A 61 7.88 21.77 -9.87
N SER A 62 6.84 21.92 -9.04
CA SER A 62 7.01 22.11 -7.60
C SER A 62 7.11 20.75 -6.90
N TYR A 63 8.17 20.53 -6.13
CA TYR A 63 8.32 19.35 -5.26
C TYR A 63 8.90 19.77 -3.91
N GLN A 64 8.21 19.39 -2.83
CA GLN A 64 8.58 19.76 -1.44
C GLN A 64 8.83 21.27 -1.26
N GLY A 65 7.96 22.10 -1.84
CA GLY A 65 8.03 23.56 -1.70
C GLY A 65 9.13 24.25 -2.51
N LYS A 66 9.81 23.54 -3.42
CA LYS A 66 10.85 24.08 -4.31
C LYS A 66 10.45 23.89 -5.76
N PHE A 67 10.71 24.91 -6.60
CA PHE A 67 10.44 24.88 -8.04
C PHE A 67 11.67 24.41 -8.80
N TYR A 68 11.49 23.36 -9.60
CA TYR A 68 12.54 22.75 -10.42
C TYR A 68 12.12 22.81 -11.89
N SER A 69 13.06 23.08 -12.80
CA SER A 69 12.81 22.84 -14.22
C SER A 69 12.57 21.35 -14.50
N GLN A 70 11.90 21.04 -15.62
CA GLN A 70 11.64 19.65 -15.98
C GLN A 70 12.91 18.78 -16.06
N GLU A 71 14.02 19.35 -16.51
CA GLU A 71 15.28 18.62 -16.66
C GLU A 71 15.95 18.34 -15.30
N GLU A 72 15.92 19.33 -14.39
CA GLU A 72 16.40 19.17 -13.02
C GLU A 72 15.61 18.10 -12.26
N TYR A 73 14.29 18.08 -12.41
CA TYR A 73 13.42 17.07 -11.79
C TYR A 73 13.71 15.66 -12.34
N LYS A 74 13.88 15.52 -13.66
CA LYS A 74 14.22 14.24 -14.31
C LYS A 74 15.59 13.72 -13.85
N ASN A 75 16.59 14.59 -13.72
CA ASN A 75 17.92 14.22 -13.26
C ASN A 75 17.94 13.81 -11.78
N MET A 76 17.22 14.54 -10.92
CA MET A 76 17.04 14.18 -9.51
C MET A 76 16.35 12.81 -9.35
N MET A 77 15.32 12.52 -10.16
CA MET A 77 14.64 11.23 -10.13
C MET A 77 15.51 10.09 -10.69
N LYS A 78 16.33 10.35 -11.71
CA LYS A 78 17.29 9.38 -12.26
C LYS A 78 18.41 9.07 -11.28
N GLU A 79 18.94 10.07 -10.57
CA GLU A 79 19.92 9.86 -9.51
C GLU A 79 19.33 9.07 -8.34
N LYS A 80 18.13 9.42 -7.87
CA LYS A 80 17.43 8.66 -6.83
C LYS A 80 17.15 7.22 -7.28
N LYS A 81 16.70 7.01 -8.52
CA LYS A 81 16.50 5.67 -9.11
C LYS A 81 17.80 4.88 -9.16
N SER A 82 18.91 5.50 -9.56
CA SER A 82 20.23 4.84 -9.61
C SER A 82 20.79 4.50 -8.22
N LYS A 83 20.48 5.30 -7.19
CA LYS A 83 20.84 5.02 -5.81
C LYS A 83 19.93 3.96 -5.18
N LEU A 84 18.65 3.93 -5.57
CA LEU A 84 17.67 2.93 -5.14
C LEU A 84 17.85 1.57 -5.84
N GLU A 85 18.27 1.55 -7.11
CA GLU A 85 18.65 0.34 -7.84
C GLU A 85 19.98 -0.24 -7.36
N LYS A 86 20.86 0.59 -6.79
CA LYS A 86 22.12 0.16 -6.15
C LYS A 86 21.94 -0.21 -4.67
N SER A 87 20.79 0.11 -4.05
CA SER A 87 20.43 -0.28 -2.69
C SER A 87 19.32 -1.35 -2.63
N LYS A 88 18.76 -1.77 -3.77
CA LYS A 88 17.98 -2.99 -3.85
C LYS A 88 18.97 -4.13 -3.64
N PRO A 89 18.83 -4.98 -2.60
CA PRO A 89 19.75 -6.09 -2.44
C PRO A 89 19.67 -6.91 -3.73
N LYS A 90 20.82 -7.09 -4.40
CA LYS A 90 21.01 -8.22 -5.30
C LYS A 90 20.70 -9.45 -4.44
N GLN A 91 19.47 -9.95 -4.55
CA GLN A 91 19.08 -11.17 -3.87
C GLN A 91 19.76 -12.34 -4.59
N GLN A 92 21.04 -12.49 -4.33
CA GLN A 92 21.67 -13.79 -4.31
C GLN A 92 21.24 -14.44 -3.00
N THR A 93 19.97 -14.80 -2.91
CA THR A 93 19.39 -15.42 -1.72
C THR A 93 19.50 -16.92 -1.89
N ASN A 94 20.01 -17.61 -0.88
CA ASN A 94 19.62 -18.99 -0.65
C ASN A 94 18.09 -19.00 -0.54
N VAL A 95 17.37 -19.26 -1.63
CA VAL A 95 15.91 -19.26 -1.64
C VAL A 95 15.46 -20.43 -0.77
N VAL A 96 14.87 -20.13 0.38
CA VAL A 96 14.40 -21.18 1.29
C VAL A 96 13.27 -21.95 0.60
N LYS A 97 13.45 -23.28 0.51
CA LYS A 97 12.58 -24.17 -0.24
C LYS A 97 11.13 -24.14 0.26
N ILE A 98 10.97 -24.16 1.58
CA ILE A 98 9.70 -24.07 2.28
C ILE A 98 9.70 -22.74 3.05
N SER A 99 8.71 -21.89 2.84
CA SER A 99 8.55 -20.65 3.61
C SER A 99 7.10 -20.32 3.88
N VAL A 100 6.84 -19.68 5.01
CA VAL A 100 5.55 -19.06 5.31
C VAL A 100 5.62 -17.63 4.81
N ILE A 101 4.79 -17.28 3.83
CA ILE A 101 4.80 -15.94 3.20
C ILE A 101 3.72 -15.01 3.76
N CYS A 102 2.73 -15.58 4.46
CA CYS A 102 1.68 -14.86 5.15
C CYS A 102 1.30 -15.68 6.38
N SER A 103 1.45 -15.10 7.56
CA SER A 103 1.14 -15.75 8.86
C SER A 103 -0.06 -15.13 9.56
N ASP A 104 -0.49 -13.95 9.13
CA ASP A 104 -1.47 -13.08 9.77
C ASP A 104 -2.76 -12.90 8.93
N GLY A 105 -2.82 -13.51 7.75
CA GLY A 105 -3.96 -13.42 6.83
C GLY A 105 -3.97 -12.14 5.98
N GLU A 106 -2.91 -11.33 6.03
CA GLU A 106 -2.78 -10.13 5.19
C GLU A 106 -2.70 -10.45 3.70
N ALA A 107 -3.03 -9.45 2.88
CA ALA A 107 -3.00 -9.57 1.43
C ALA A 107 -1.57 -9.89 0.94
N VAL A 108 -1.45 -10.84 0.02
CA VAL A 108 -0.15 -11.31 -0.49
C VAL A 108 -0.21 -11.42 -2.01
N SER A 109 0.89 -11.16 -2.71
CA SER A 109 0.99 -11.37 -4.16
C SER A 109 1.60 -12.74 -4.46
N LEU A 110 0.77 -13.71 -4.89
CA LEU A 110 1.27 -15.04 -5.27
C LEU A 110 2.27 -14.97 -6.43
N LYS A 111 2.09 -14.04 -7.37
CA LYS A 111 3.00 -13.89 -8.51
C LYS A 111 4.39 -13.46 -8.07
N ASP A 112 4.50 -12.57 -7.10
CA ASP A 112 5.79 -12.10 -6.57
C ASP A 112 6.42 -13.14 -5.64
N ALA A 113 5.60 -13.96 -4.98
CA ALA A 113 6.06 -15.07 -4.14
C ALA A 113 6.45 -16.34 -4.92
N ALA A 114 6.08 -16.42 -6.21
CA ALA A 114 6.46 -17.53 -7.08
C ALA A 114 7.96 -17.49 -7.41
N VAL A 115 8.61 -18.65 -7.37
CA VAL A 115 10.03 -18.77 -7.67
C VAL A 115 10.22 -18.97 -9.16
N SER A 116 10.85 -18.01 -9.82
CA SER A 116 11.17 -18.12 -11.24
C SER A 116 12.14 -19.27 -11.51
N GLY A 117 11.87 -20.07 -12.55
CA GLY A 117 12.67 -21.24 -12.91
C GLY A 117 12.29 -22.52 -12.16
N ALA A 118 11.34 -22.48 -11.22
CA ALA A 118 10.93 -23.61 -10.42
C ALA A 118 9.40 -23.69 -10.27
N VAL A 119 8.87 -24.88 -10.00
CA VAL A 119 7.45 -25.04 -9.71
C VAL A 119 7.18 -24.53 -8.30
N THR A 120 6.17 -23.66 -8.15
CA THR A 120 5.78 -23.15 -6.82
C THR A 120 4.42 -23.68 -6.41
N VAL A 121 4.37 -24.31 -5.24
CA VAL A 121 3.16 -24.82 -4.60
C VAL A 121 2.76 -23.84 -3.51
N PHE A 122 1.53 -23.35 -3.55
CA PHE A 122 0.93 -22.54 -2.51
C PHE A 122 -0.03 -23.38 -1.67
N ASP A 123 0.19 -23.43 -0.37
CA ASP A 123 -0.65 -24.14 0.61
C ASP A 123 -1.40 -23.11 1.47
N PHE A 124 -2.69 -22.92 1.20
CA PHE A 124 -3.58 -22.12 2.02
C PHE A 124 -4.13 -22.98 3.16
N TYR A 125 -3.79 -22.62 4.38
CA TYR A 125 -4.08 -23.40 5.58
C TYR A 125 -4.52 -22.50 6.74
N ALA A 126 -4.90 -23.12 7.87
CA ALA A 126 -5.04 -22.44 9.15
C ALA A 126 -4.69 -23.38 10.30
N ASP A 127 -4.32 -22.84 11.45
CA ASP A 127 -3.88 -23.65 12.61
C ASP A 127 -5.01 -24.50 13.23
N TRP A 128 -6.26 -24.05 13.04
CA TRP A 128 -7.48 -24.77 13.44
C TRP A 128 -7.95 -25.81 12.39
N CYS A 129 -7.30 -25.89 11.23
CA CYS A 129 -7.68 -26.81 10.17
C CYS A 129 -7.16 -28.24 10.43
N GLY A 130 -8.07 -29.14 10.82
CA GLY A 130 -7.76 -30.56 11.02
C GLY A 130 -7.12 -31.24 9.80
N PRO A 131 -7.76 -31.22 8.61
CA PRO A 131 -7.21 -31.85 7.41
C PRO A 131 -5.85 -31.28 6.97
N CYS A 132 -5.60 -29.99 7.18
CA CYS A 132 -4.33 -29.34 6.84
C CYS A 132 -3.16 -29.96 7.63
N LYS A 133 -3.37 -30.31 8.91
CA LYS A 133 -2.36 -30.96 9.75
C LYS A 133 -1.90 -32.31 9.20
N ALA A 134 -2.73 -32.99 8.40
CA ALA A 134 -2.36 -34.22 7.72
C ALA A 134 -1.72 -34.00 6.34
N LEU A 135 -2.11 -32.94 5.62
CA LEU A 135 -1.62 -32.65 4.27
C LEU A 135 -0.28 -31.91 4.26
N THR A 136 -0.15 -30.85 5.06
CA THR A 136 1.04 -29.96 5.05
C THR A 136 2.35 -30.72 5.26
N PRO A 137 2.49 -31.65 6.23
CA PRO A 137 3.74 -32.41 6.38
C PRO A 137 4.10 -33.26 5.16
N LYS A 138 3.09 -33.81 4.47
CA LYS A 138 3.31 -34.59 3.23
C LYS A 138 3.78 -33.70 2.09
N LEU A 139 3.26 -32.48 1.99
CA LEU A 139 3.73 -31.48 1.02
C LEU A 139 5.17 -31.05 1.32
N GLU A 140 5.50 -30.80 2.57
CA GLU A 140 6.86 -30.45 3.00
C GLU A 140 7.85 -31.57 2.66
N GLN A 141 7.51 -32.83 2.94
CA GLN A 141 8.33 -33.98 2.54
C GLN A 141 8.50 -34.07 1.02
N LEU A 142 7.40 -34.01 0.27
CA LEU A 142 7.42 -34.09 -1.20
C LEU A 142 8.30 -32.99 -1.82
N VAL A 143 8.17 -31.77 -1.31
CA VAL A 143 8.98 -30.63 -1.74
C VAL A 143 10.44 -30.88 -1.40
N ASN A 144 10.78 -31.38 -0.22
CA ASN A 144 12.17 -31.69 0.12
C ASN A 144 12.80 -32.72 -0.84
N GLU A 145 12.04 -33.70 -1.31
CA GLU A 145 12.49 -34.72 -2.28
C GLU A 145 12.67 -34.18 -3.72
N MET A 146 12.09 -33.02 -4.06
CA MET A 146 12.10 -32.48 -5.43
C MET A 146 12.88 -31.16 -5.52
N PRO A 147 14.08 -31.10 -6.12
CA PRO A 147 14.96 -29.91 -6.06
C PRO A 147 14.31 -28.65 -6.64
N ASP A 148 13.55 -28.77 -7.73
CA ASP A 148 12.96 -27.65 -8.47
C ASP A 148 11.51 -27.34 -8.07
N VAL A 149 11.15 -27.66 -6.83
CA VAL A 149 9.82 -27.39 -6.27
C VAL A 149 9.96 -26.59 -4.99
N TYR A 150 9.17 -25.54 -4.86
CA TYR A 150 9.13 -24.66 -3.70
C TYR A 150 7.73 -24.67 -3.08
N LEU A 151 7.68 -24.65 -1.75
CA LEU A 151 6.45 -24.55 -0.98
C LEU A 151 6.34 -23.17 -0.35
N ARG A 152 5.15 -22.57 -0.49
CA ARG A 152 4.78 -21.27 0.07
C ARG A 152 3.50 -21.46 0.87
N LYS A 153 3.61 -21.33 2.18
CA LYS A 153 2.49 -21.53 3.11
C LYS A 153 1.84 -20.19 3.42
N ILE A 154 0.51 -20.17 3.40
CA ILE A 154 -0.33 -18.98 3.59
C ILE A 154 -1.35 -19.32 4.67
N ASN A 155 -1.18 -18.76 5.85
CA ASN A 155 -2.14 -18.89 6.93
C ASN A 155 -3.30 -17.92 6.69
N ILE A 156 -4.50 -18.44 6.50
CA ILE A 156 -5.68 -17.59 6.35
C ILE A 156 -6.14 -16.99 7.67
N VAL A 157 -5.69 -17.53 8.81
CA VAL A 157 -6.08 -17.19 10.20
C VAL A 157 -7.57 -17.40 10.50
N ASN A 158 -8.48 -16.81 9.73
CA ASN A 158 -9.92 -16.99 9.76
C ASN A 158 -10.52 -16.67 8.38
N TRP A 159 -11.84 -16.80 8.22
CA TRP A 159 -12.51 -16.61 6.93
C TRP A 159 -12.65 -15.15 6.47
N GLN A 160 -12.41 -14.19 7.36
CA GLN A 160 -12.66 -12.76 7.14
C GLN A 160 -11.43 -11.97 6.73
N THR A 161 -10.26 -12.61 6.65
CA THR A 161 -8.97 -11.95 6.40
C THR A 161 -8.83 -11.41 4.98
N PRO A 162 -7.92 -10.44 4.74
CA PRO A 162 -7.65 -9.93 3.41
C PRO A 162 -7.32 -11.02 2.38
N VAL A 163 -6.50 -12.00 2.74
CA VAL A 163 -6.06 -13.06 1.83
C VAL A 163 -7.21 -13.98 1.37
N THR A 164 -8.19 -14.26 2.23
CA THR A 164 -9.34 -15.09 1.85
C THR A 164 -10.22 -14.39 0.83
N LYS A 165 -10.44 -13.09 1.02
CA LYS A 165 -11.20 -12.24 0.08
C LYS A 165 -10.46 -12.09 -1.25
N GLN A 166 -9.16 -11.82 -1.21
CA GLN A 166 -8.33 -11.60 -2.39
C GLN A 166 -8.33 -12.81 -3.33
N TYR A 167 -8.33 -14.02 -2.77
CA TYR A 167 -8.20 -15.26 -3.53
C TYR A 167 -9.45 -16.15 -3.54
N GLU A 168 -10.57 -15.64 -3.01
CA GLU A 168 -11.85 -16.35 -2.91
C GLU A 168 -11.69 -17.75 -2.28
N ILE A 169 -10.95 -17.79 -1.17
CA ILE A 169 -10.70 -19.01 -0.40
C ILE A 169 -11.93 -19.29 0.46
N ASP A 170 -12.69 -20.30 0.05
CA ASP A 170 -13.95 -20.76 0.66
C ASP A 170 -13.80 -22.10 1.39
N SER A 171 -12.66 -22.76 1.23
CA SER A 171 -12.36 -24.09 1.76
C SER A 171 -10.86 -24.24 1.96
N ILE A 172 -10.46 -24.92 3.05
CA ILE A 172 -9.08 -25.30 3.32
C ILE A 172 -8.98 -26.78 3.71
N PRO A 173 -7.87 -27.47 3.36
CA PRO A 173 -6.71 -26.96 2.64
C PRO A 173 -7.04 -26.58 1.18
N SER A 174 -6.40 -25.53 0.68
CA SER A 174 -6.46 -25.17 -0.74
C SER A 174 -5.05 -25.13 -1.31
N VAL A 175 -4.77 -25.97 -2.30
CA VAL A 175 -3.43 -26.07 -2.91
C VAL A 175 -3.45 -25.57 -4.34
N TRP A 176 -2.57 -24.63 -4.64
CA TRP A 176 -2.44 -24.01 -5.96
C TRP A 176 -1.03 -24.24 -6.50
N ILE A 177 -0.89 -24.41 -7.80
CA ILE A 177 0.40 -24.72 -8.45
C ILE A 177 0.68 -23.69 -9.54
N TYR A 178 1.88 -23.14 -9.50
CA TYR A 178 2.46 -22.28 -10.53
C TYR A 178 3.60 -23.01 -11.23
N ASP A 179 3.71 -22.83 -12.54
CA ASP A 179 4.82 -23.40 -13.34
C ASP A 179 6.14 -22.64 -13.15
N LYS A 180 7.19 -23.13 -13.81
CA LYS A 180 8.53 -22.51 -13.82
C LYS A 180 8.54 -21.08 -14.38
N LYS A 181 7.52 -20.70 -15.15
CA LYS A 181 7.35 -19.36 -15.75
C LYS A 181 6.58 -18.40 -14.84
N GLY A 182 6.13 -18.87 -13.68
CA GLY A 182 5.31 -18.09 -12.75
C GLY A 182 3.86 -17.93 -13.22
N VAL A 183 3.37 -18.83 -14.08
CA VAL A 183 1.98 -18.89 -14.53
C VAL A 183 1.23 -19.89 -13.67
N LEU A 184 0.04 -19.50 -13.23
CA LEU A 184 -0.87 -20.37 -12.51
C LEU A 184 -1.34 -21.53 -13.41
N LEU A 185 -1.05 -22.76 -13.01
CA LEU A 185 -1.47 -23.97 -13.72
C LEU A 185 -2.79 -24.54 -13.19
N LYS A 186 -2.91 -24.64 -11.85
CA LYS A 186 -4.04 -25.30 -11.19
C LYS A 186 -4.36 -24.61 -9.87
N LYS A 187 -5.66 -24.53 -9.56
CA LYS A 187 -6.22 -23.97 -8.33
C LYS A 187 -7.04 -25.03 -7.59
N LYS A 188 -7.17 -24.87 -6.26
CA LYS A 188 -8.06 -25.66 -5.40
C LYS A 188 -7.92 -27.18 -5.63
N ILE A 189 -6.69 -27.68 -5.72
CA ILE A 189 -6.43 -29.11 -5.93
C ILE A 189 -6.64 -29.85 -4.60
N ASN A 190 -7.43 -30.92 -4.66
CA ASN A 190 -7.71 -31.79 -3.51
C ASN A 190 -7.00 -33.13 -3.68
N GLY A 191 -6.55 -33.70 -2.56
CA GLY A 191 -5.91 -35.01 -2.54
C GLY A 191 -4.41 -34.97 -2.85
N PHE A 192 -3.63 -35.67 -2.02
CA PHE A 192 -2.17 -35.65 -2.12
C PHE A 192 -1.65 -36.24 -3.46
N ASP A 193 -2.26 -37.33 -3.95
CA ASP A 193 -1.82 -37.98 -5.19
C ASP A 193 -2.07 -37.10 -6.42
N THR A 194 -3.18 -36.37 -6.43
CA THR A 194 -3.50 -35.40 -7.50
C THR A 194 -2.55 -34.21 -7.47
N ILE A 195 -2.17 -33.73 -6.27
CA ILE A 195 -1.16 -32.67 -6.12
C ILE A 195 0.20 -33.18 -6.64
N LYS A 196 0.63 -34.37 -6.21
CA LYS A 196 1.91 -34.99 -6.61
C LYS A 196 2.01 -35.17 -8.12
N SER A 197 1.00 -35.73 -8.75
CA SER A 197 0.97 -35.93 -10.21
C SER A 197 0.93 -34.61 -10.98
N SER A 198 0.26 -33.58 -10.45
CA SER A 198 0.25 -32.24 -11.05
C SER A 198 1.61 -31.56 -11.00
N ILE A 199 2.33 -31.66 -9.88
CA ILE A 199 3.71 -31.16 -9.75
C ILE A 199 4.64 -31.89 -10.73
N GLN A 200 4.55 -33.22 -10.80
CA GLN A 200 5.37 -34.02 -11.71
C GLN A 200 5.10 -33.69 -13.18
N SER A 201 3.88 -33.33 -13.53
CA SER A 201 3.54 -32.89 -14.89
C SER A 201 4.17 -31.52 -15.17
N ALA A 202 4.03 -30.57 -14.24
CA ALA A 202 4.61 -29.22 -14.37
C ALA A 202 6.15 -29.20 -14.42
N LEU A 203 6.82 -30.24 -13.90
CA LEU A 203 8.28 -30.38 -13.99
C LEU A 203 8.77 -30.84 -15.37
N LYS A 204 7.91 -31.49 -16.16
CA LYS A 204 8.26 -32.00 -17.50
C LYS A 204 8.12 -30.95 -18.61
N ASP A 205 7.36 -29.89 -18.35
CA ASP A 205 7.20 -28.73 -19.22
C ASP A 205 8.42 -27.79 -19.17
#